data_AF-A0A2H6FGC3-F1
#
_entry.id   AF-A0A2H6FGC3-F1
#
_cell.length_a   1.000
_cell.length_b   1.000
_cell.length_c   1.000
_cell.angle_alpha   90.00
_cell.angle_beta   90.00
_cell.angle_gamma   90.00
#
_symmetry.space_group_name_H-M   'P 1'
#
loop_
_entity.id
_entity.type
_entity.pdbx_description
1 polymer ?
#
loop_
_entity_poly.entity_id
_entity_poly.type
_entity_poly.pdbx_seq_one_letter_code
_entity_poly.pdbx_strand_id
1 'polypeptide(L)'
;MKKALMTLLALGFVLSACKPTTFVITKGDRGYYFGRESKSLQNMLCKTSDFKKILRDAKIPANVKSQFYEYVCSDRASKEKIVSLYTFLTPEEKKSLKRAFGRHGYTVNYIPC
;
A
#
# COMPACT_ATOMS: atom_id res chain seq x y z
N MET A 1 48.15 25.99 7.23
CA MET A 1 47.09 25.49 8.14
C MET A 1 45.85 26.37 7.95
N LYS A 2 44.63 25.82 7.94
CA LYS A 2 43.29 26.51 7.84
C LYS A 2 42.44 26.31 6.57
N LYS A 3 42.77 25.43 5.61
CA LYS A 3 41.88 25.17 4.45
C LYS A 3 41.29 23.75 4.36
N ALA A 4 41.67 22.84 5.25
CA ALA A 4 41.30 21.43 5.15
C ALA A 4 40.12 20.99 6.05
N LEU A 5 39.49 21.91 6.80
CA LEU A 5 38.47 21.53 7.80
C LEU A 5 37.02 21.83 7.36
N MET A 6 36.81 22.45 6.19
CA MET A 6 35.49 22.95 5.80
C MET A 6 34.77 22.11 4.72
N THR A 7 35.29 20.93 4.37
CA THR A 7 34.76 20.09 3.28
C THR A 7 34.15 18.76 3.76
N LEU A 8 33.87 18.60 5.06
CA LEU A 8 33.33 17.36 5.63
C LEU A 8 31.84 17.40 6.01
N LEU A 9 31.14 18.53 5.81
CA LEU A 9 29.73 18.67 6.23
C LEU A 9 28.69 18.52 5.10
N ALA A 10 29.10 18.35 3.85
CA ALA A 10 28.19 18.39 2.69
C ALA A 10 27.76 17.02 2.14
N LEU A 11 28.14 15.90 2.78
CA LEU A 11 27.84 14.54 2.31
C LEU A 11 26.71 13.84 3.11
N GLY A 12 25.88 14.60 3.83
CA GLY A 12 24.88 14.06 4.76
C GLY A 12 23.42 14.10 4.30
N PHE A 13 23.09 14.73 3.17
CA PHE A 13 21.69 15.13 2.89
C PHE A 13 21.02 14.48 1.67
N VAL A 14 21.59 13.46 1.02
CA VAL A 14 21.03 12.87 -0.22
C VAL A 14 20.20 11.59 0.02
N LEU A 15 20.02 11.14 1.26
CA LEU A 15 19.07 10.07 1.57
C LEU A 15 17.70 10.66 1.94
N SER A 16 17.06 11.38 1.02
CA SER A 16 15.59 11.45 1.03
C SER A 16 15.06 10.07 0.69
N ALA A 17 15.11 9.17 1.67
CA ALA A 17 14.72 7.78 1.53
C ALA A 17 13.26 7.71 1.10
N CYS A 18 13.02 7.11 -0.07
CA CYS A 18 11.67 6.83 -0.54
C CYS A 18 10.93 6.04 0.53
N LYS A 19 9.82 6.60 1.03
CA LYS A 19 8.98 5.89 1.99
C LYS A 19 8.33 4.72 1.27
N PRO A 20 8.30 3.51 1.87
CA PRO A 20 7.58 2.39 1.28
C PRO A 20 6.14 2.79 0.97
N THR A 21 5.70 2.48 -0.25
CA THR A 21 4.33 2.70 -0.69
C THR A 21 3.73 1.38 -1.21
N THR A 22 2.42 1.39 -1.40
CA THR A 22 1.69 0.25 -1.96
C THR A 22 1.56 0.40 -3.49
N PHE A 23 0.34 0.51 -3.99
CA PHE A 23 0.00 0.71 -5.39
C PHE A 23 -1.29 1.51 -5.46
N VAL A 24 -1.58 2.11 -6.61
CA VAL A 24 -2.84 2.81 -6.86
C VAL A 24 -3.86 1.82 -7.39
N ILE A 25 -5.07 1.88 -6.83
CA ILE A 25 -6.25 1.20 -7.35
C ILE A 25 -7.25 2.22 -7.87
N THR A 26 -7.81 1.94 -9.04
CA THR A 26 -8.82 2.78 -9.69
C THR A 26 -10.06 1.95 -10.02
N LYS A 27 -11.25 2.47 -9.71
CA LYS A 27 -12.53 1.87 -10.11
C LYS A 27 -13.49 2.97 -10.53
N GLY A 28 -13.93 2.92 -11.79
CA GLY A 28 -14.60 4.04 -12.44
C GLY A 28 -13.64 5.22 -12.59
N ASP A 29 -14.08 6.41 -12.18
CA ASP A 29 -13.36 7.69 -12.22
C ASP A 29 -12.51 7.97 -10.96
N ARG A 30 -12.52 7.07 -9.97
CA ARG A 30 -11.86 7.29 -8.68
C ARG A 30 -10.62 6.41 -8.52
N GLY A 31 -9.48 7.05 -8.26
CA GLY A 31 -8.19 6.41 -7.98
C GLY A 31 -7.64 6.75 -6.59
N TYR A 32 -7.10 5.76 -5.89
CA TYR A 32 -6.50 5.92 -4.56
C TYR A 32 -5.26 5.05 -4.39
N TYR A 33 -4.27 5.53 -3.66
CA TYR A 33 -3.25 4.65 -3.07
C TYR A 33 -3.93 3.64 -2.15
N PHE A 34 -3.62 2.36 -2.32
CA PHE A 34 -4.12 1.30 -1.47
C PHE A 34 -3.64 1.50 -0.03
N GLY A 35 -4.59 1.67 0.88
CA GLY A 35 -4.33 2.00 2.28
C GLY A 35 -4.26 3.49 2.60
N ARG A 36 -4.61 4.38 1.66
CA ARG A 36 -4.89 5.77 2.01
C ARG A 36 -6.03 5.84 3.05
N GLU A 37 -5.83 6.58 4.12
CA GLU A 37 -6.90 6.90 5.06
C GLU A 37 -7.89 7.86 4.40
N SER A 38 -8.99 7.32 3.89
CA SER A 38 -10.04 8.07 3.22
C SER A 38 -11.37 7.35 3.34
N LYS A 39 -12.39 8.06 3.82
CA LYS A 39 -13.77 7.55 3.85
C LYS A 39 -14.25 7.13 2.46
N SER A 40 -13.80 7.80 1.40
CA SER A 40 -14.17 7.44 0.03
C SER A 40 -13.55 6.12 -0.41
N LEU A 41 -12.26 5.90 -0.13
CA LEU A 41 -11.59 4.62 -0.39
C LEU A 41 -12.25 3.49 0.41
N GLN A 42 -12.49 3.73 1.70
CA GLN A 42 -13.14 2.76 2.57
C GLN A 42 -14.55 2.42 2.06
N ASN A 43 -15.35 3.41 1.65
CA ASN A 43 -16.65 3.16 1.03
C ASN A 43 -16.54 2.34 -0.26
N MET A 44 -15.59 2.67 -1.14
CA MET A 44 -15.36 1.98 -2.40
C MET A 44 -14.96 0.50 -2.22
N LEU A 45 -14.25 0.17 -1.15
CA LEU A 45 -13.75 -1.17 -0.88
C LEU A 45 -14.68 -2.00 0.02
N CYS A 46 -15.27 -1.36 1.03
CA CYS A 46 -15.87 -2.05 2.16
C CYS A 46 -17.40 -2.06 2.08
N LYS A 47 -18.06 -0.98 1.64
CA LYS A 47 -19.53 -0.94 1.56
C LYS A 47 -20.08 -1.93 0.53
N THR A 48 -19.37 -2.13 -0.57
CA THR A 48 -19.74 -3.11 -1.61
C THR A 48 -19.29 -4.54 -1.29
N SER A 49 -18.63 -4.75 -0.14
CA SER A 49 -17.97 -6.01 0.22
C SER A 49 -16.92 -6.51 -0.80
N ASP A 50 -16.49 -5.67 -1.73
CA ASP A 50 -15.52 -6.04 -2.76
C ASP A 50 -14.19 -6.47 -2.13
N PHE A 51 -13.75 -5.78 -1.08
CA PHE A 51 -12.47 -6.10 -0.46
C PHE A 51 -12.43 -7.49 0.18
N LYS A 52 -13.55 -7.97 0.75
CA LYS A 52 -13.64 -9.37 1.23
C LYS A 52 -13.45 -10.36 0.09
N LYS A 53 -14.07 -10.11 -1.08
CA LYS A 53 -13.94 -10.97 -2.27
C LYS A 53 -12.52 -10.94 -2.83
N ILE A 54 -11.90 -9.76 -2.89
CA ILE A 54 -10.51 -9.57 -3.31
C ILE A 54 -9.57 -10.36 -2.41
N LEU A 55 -9.69 -10.20 -1.08
CA LEU A 55 -8.85 -10.92 -0.12
C LEU A 55 -9.05 -12.43 -0.19
N ARG A 56 -10.30 -12.89 -0.34
CA ARG A 56 -10.60 -14.32 -0.52
C ARG A 56 -9.84 -14.89 -1.73
N ASP A 57 -9.86 -14.19 -2.85
CA ASP A 57 -9.26 -14.67 -4.11
C ASP A 57 -7.75 -14.40 -4.18
N ALA A 58 -7.20 -13.58 -3.31
CA ALA A 58 -5.76 -13.37 -3.17
C ALA A 58 -5.11 -14.60 -2.51
N LYS A 59 -4.02 -15.07 -3.10
CA LYS A 59 -3.15 -16.12 -2.53
C LYS A 59 -2.20 -15.48 -1.52
N ILE A 60 -2.74 -15.09 -0.36
CA ILE A 60 -2.00 -14.56 0.80
C ILE A 60 -2.45 -15.30 2.07
N PRO A 61 -1.67 -15.33 3.16
CA PRO A 61 -2.02 -16.07 4.37
C PRO A 61 -3.30 -15.56 5.03
N ALA A 62 -4.09 -16.46 5.63
CA ALA A 62 -5.41 -16.12 6.17
C ALA A 62 -5.36 -15.06 7.29
N ASN A 63 -4.36 -15.13 8.17
CA ASN A 63 -4.12 -14.12 9.20
C ASN A 63 -3.85 -12.73 8.57
N VAL A 64 -3.04 -12.69 7.50
CA VAL A 64 -2.73 -11.46 6.79
C VAL A 64 -3.96 -10.89 6.08
N LYS A 65 -4.84 -11.73 5.52
CA LYS A 65 -6.15 -11.30 4.98
C LYS A 65 -6.98 -10.59 6.04
N SER A 66 -7.09 -11.20 7.22
CA SER A 66 -7.86 -10.62 8.33
C SER A 66 -7.32 -9.26 8.75
N GLN A 67 -5.99 -9.14 8.87
CA GLN A 67 -5.34 -7.89 9.22
C GLN A 67 -5.51 -6.81 8.15
N PHE A 68 -5.40 -7.16 6.86
CA PHE A 68 -5.72 -6.22 5.78
C PHE A 68 -7.15 -5.72 5.89
N TYR A 69 -8.12 -6.62 6.12
CA TYR A 69 -9.52 -6.23 6.27
C TYR A 69 -9.73 -5.29 7.46
N GLU A 70 -9.15 -5.62 8.62
CA GLU A 70 -9.20 -4.79 9.82
C GLU A 70 -8.63 -3.39 9.54
N TYR A 71 -7.42 -3.29 8.99
CA TYR A 71 -6.76 -2.01 8.78
C TYR A 71 -7.29 -1.19 7.59
N VAL A 72 -8.21 -1.74 6.78
CA VAL A 72 -8.89 -1.00 5.69
C VAL A 72 -10.35 -0.67 6.05
N CYS A 73 -11.08 -1.64 6.61
CA CYS A 73 -12.55 -1.60 6.69
C CYS A 73 -13.11 -1.42 8.10
N SER A 74 -12.28 -1.37 9.15
CA SER A 74 -12.74 -1.14 10.52
C SER A 74 -12.44 0.28 11.02
N ASP A 75 -12.82 0.55 12.26
CA ASP A 75 -12.43 1.71 13.05
C ASP A 75 -10.91 1.77 13.32
N ARG A 76 -10.20 0.65 13.17
CA ARG A 76 -8.74 0.54 13.30
C ARG A 76 -8.00 0.77 11.98
N ALA A 77 -8.62 1.47 11.03
CA ALA A 77 -8.00 1.73 9.74
C ALA A 77 -6.65 2.46 9.92
N SER A 78 -5.60 2.00 9.24
CA SER A 78 -4.26 2.58 9.38
C SER A 78 -3.43 2.37 8.12
N LYS A 79 -2.96 3.49 7.55
CA LYS A 79 -2.09 3.47 6.37
C LYS A 79 -0.77 2.75 6.66
N GLU A 80 -0.13 3.05 7.78
CA GLU A 80 1.19 2.54 8.15
C GLU A 80 1.15 1.02 8.30
N LYS A 81 0.09 0.48 8.92
CA LYS A 81 -0.07 -0.96 9.08
C LYS A 81 -0.32 -1.67 7.75
N ILE A 82 -1.08 -1.06 6.83
CA ILE A 82 -1.28 -1.63 5.48
C ILE A 82 0.03 -1.65 4.70
N VAL A 83 0.79 -0.54 4.73
CA VAL A 83 2.11 -0.47 4.07
C VAL A 83 3.05 -1.51 4.66
N SER A 84 3.06 -1.67 5.99
CA SER A 84 3.85 -2.69 6.68
C SER A 84 3.48 -4.11 6.22
N LEU A 85 2.20 -4.49 6.30
CA LEU A 85 1.71 -5.78 5.81
C LEU A 85 2.10 -6.03 4.37
N TYR A 86 1.86 -5.05 3.49
CA TYR A 86 2.19 -5.15 2.09
C TYR A 86 3.71 -5.30 1.87
N THR A 87 4.55 -4.63 2.66
CA THR A 87 6.01 -4.72 2.55
C THR A 87 6.49 -6.14 2.86
N PHE A 88 5.93 -6.78 3.88
CA PHE A 88 6.28 -8.14 4.30
C PHE A 88 5.74 -9.26 3.40
N LEU A 89 4.79 -8.97 2.50
CA LEU A 89 4.38 -9.94 1.50
C LEU A 89 5.54 -10.32 0.57
N THR A 90 5.62 -11.59 0.22
CA THR A 90 6.47 -12.08 -0.86
C THR A 90 6.09 -11.44 -2.20
N PRO A 91 6.99 -11.43 -3.20
CA PRO A 91 6.67 -10.93 -4.54
C PRO A 91 5.44 -11.61 -5.16
N GLU A 92 5.28 -12.91 -4.96
CA GLU A 92 4.19 -13.74 -5.47
C GLU A 92 2.86 -13.35 -4.82
N GLU A 93 2.86 -13.14 -3.51
CA GLU A 93 1.70 -12.66 -2.74
C GLU A 93 1.30 -11.25 -3.16
N LYS A 94 2.27 -10.34 -3.31
CA LYS A 94 2.03 -8.97 -3.84
C LYS A 94 1.38 -9.05 -5.23
N LYS A 95 1.93 -9.87 -6.12
CA LYS A 95 1.40 -10.08 -7.47
C LYS A 95 -0.01 -10.69 -7.43
N SER A 96 -0.25 -11.64 -6.53
CA SER A 96 -1.54 -12.29 -6.34
C SER A 96 -2.61 -11.31 -5.85
N LEU A 97 -2.29 -10.47 -4.88
CA LEU A 97 -3.16 -9.42 -4.37
C LEU A 97 -3.54 -8.42 -5.46
N LYS A 98 -2.55 -7.90 -6.22
CA LYS A 98 -2.79 -7.00 -7.36
C LYS A 98 -3.70 -7.64 -8.42
N ARG A 99 -3.46 -8.91 -8.77
CA ARG A 99 -4.31 -9.65 -9.71
C ARG A 99 -5.73 -9.84 -9.18
N ALA A 100 -5.91 -10.04 -7.88
CA ALA A 100 -7.23 -10.14 -7.27
C ALA A 100 -8.01 -8.82 -7.43
N PHE A 101 -7.38 -7.67 -7.17
CA PHE A 101 -7.98 -6.37 -7.50
C PHE A 101 -8.42 -6.28 -8.97
N GLY A 102 -7.56 -6.69 -9.90
CA GLY A 102 -7.87 -6.75 -11.33
C GLY A 102 -9.12 -7.57 -11.66
N ARG A 103 -9.25 -8.78 -11.09
CA ARG A 103 -10.42 -9.65 -11.30
C ARG A 103 -11.74 -9.07 -10.78
N HIS A 104 -11.67 -8.14 -9.83
CA HIS A 104 -12.85 -7.47 -9.24
C HIS A 104 -13.11 -6.07 -9.82
N GLY A 105 -12.58 -5.81 -11.02
CA GLY A 105 -12.87 -4.59 -11.79
C GLY A 105 -12.08 -3.36 -11.37
N TYR A 106 -10.93 -3.53 -10.72
CA TYR A 106 -10.03 -2.44 -10.38
C TYR A 106 -8.83 -2.42 -11.33
N THR A 107 -8.50 -1.25 -11.87
CA THR A 107 -7.21 -1.04 -12.53
C THR A 107 -6.14 -0.85 -11.45
N VAL A 108 -5.03 -1.57 -11.58
CA VAL A 108 -3.90 -1.51 -10.65
C VAL A 108 -2.72 -0.83 -11.33
N ASN A 109 -2.34 0.34 -10.82
CA ASN A 109 -1.18 1.08 -11.28
C ASN A 109 -0.10 1.08 -10.19
N TYR A 110 1.12 0.73 -10.53
CA TYR A 110 2.24 0.82 -9.62
C TYR A 110 3.00 2.11 -9.92
N ILE A 111 3.03 3.02 -8.95
CA ILE A 111 3.85 4.22 -9.00
C ILE A 111 4.95 4.02 -7.96
N PRO A 112 6.16 3.60 -8.37
CA PRO A 112 7.26 3.49 -7.42
C PRO A 112 7.56 4.85 -6.79
N CYS A 113 7.74 4.81 -5.48
CA CYS A 113 8.83 5.48 -4.80
C CYS A 113 9.90 4.39 -4.64
#